data_AF-A0A1L5J5U6-F1
#
_entry.id   AF-A0A1L5J5U6-F1
#
_cell.length_a   1.000
_cell.length_b   1.000
_cell.length_c   1.000
_cell.angle_alpha   90.00
_cell.angle_beta   90.00
_cell.angle_gamma   90.00
#
_symmetry.space_group_name_H-M   'P 1'
#
loop_
_entity.id
_entity.type
_entity.pdbx_description
1 polymer ?
#
loop_
_entity_poly.entity_id
_entity_poly.type
_entity_poly.pdbx_seq_one_letter_code
_entity_poly.pdbx_strand_id
1 'polypeptide(L)'
;NLNEVHEVDLRAESEVQEFVAHSWYEYEDGKEAGLHPWDGETSFDYKGRGGPDTPYKQLNVEDGYSWLKSPRWKGHAMEVGPLARVLLLYARGDEATRQLVDSTLTTLGADKRALFSTLGRTAARTLETKLIADKMQTWMDSLTANIKAGNTRTFNERQWDPSSWPKEAKGVGFMEAPRGGLAHYIVIKNQKIENYQAVVPSTWNAGPRDPENQPGAYEAALQDNHELHDPKQPVEILRTIHSFDPCLA
;
A
#
# COMPACT_ATOMS: atom_id res chain seq x y z
N ASN A 1 0.70 -16.50 11.10
CA ASN A 1 0.94 -16.31 12.55
C ASN A 1 0.48 -14.90 12.90
N LEU A 2 -0.31 -14.69 13.97
CA LEU A 2 -0.73 -13.36 14.46
C LEU A 2 -0.11 -13.02 15.84
N ASN A 3 0.87 -13.81 16.28
CA ASN A 3 1.50 -13.67 17.60
C ASN A 3 2.70 -12.74 17.59
N GLU A 4 3.18 -12.33 16.41
CA GLU A 4 4.34 -11.48 16.23
C GLU A 4 4.00 -10.35 15.27
N VAL A 5 4.33 -9.12 15.66
CA VAL A 5 4.16 -7.92 14.85
C VAL A 5 5.51 -7.25 14.75
N HIS A 6 6.03 -7.14 13.53
CA HIS A 6 7.29 -6.48 13.28
C HIS A 6 7.09 -4.97 13.17
N GLU A 7 8.04 -4.21 13.72
CA GLU A 7 8.10 -2.76 13.52
C GLU A 7 8.59 -2.43 12.11
N VAL A 8 8.10 -1.31 11.58
CA VAL A 8 8.45 -0.79 10.25
C VAL A 8 9.20 0.52 10.42
N ASP A 9 10.42 0.59 9.88
CA ASP A 9 11.21 1.80 9.79
C ASP A 9 11.26 2.28 8.34
N LEU A 10 10.43 3.29 8.04
CA LEU A 10 10.38 3.93 6.73
C LEU A 10 11.65 4.72 6.39
N ARG A 11 12.64 4.82 7.27
CA ARG A 11 13.92 5.48 6.99
C ARG A 11 15.05 4.47 6.77
N ALA A 12 14.83 3.20 7.07
CA ALA A 12 15.81 2.15 6.87
C ALA A 12 15.83 1.73 5.40
N GLU A 13 16.94 2.02 4.71
CA GLU A 13 17.11 1.75 3.27
C GLU A 13 16.97 0.26 2.88
N SER A 14 17.09 -0.64 3.86
CA SER A 14 16.92 -2.09 3.69
C SER A 14 15.49 -2.60 3.91
N GLU A 15 14.54 -1.72 4.28
CA GLU A 15 13.15 -2.11 4.50
C GLU A 15 12.31 -1.95 3.24
N VAL A 16 11.80 -0.74 2.98
CA VAL A 16 10.93 -0.49 1.82
C VAL A 16 11.79 -0.26 0.59
N GLN A 17 11.71 -1.17 -0.38
CA GLN A 17 12.41 -1.06 -1.66
C GLN A 17 11.43 -1.27 -2.81
N GLU A 18 11.59 -0.53 -3.90
CA GLU A 18 10.86 -0.74 -5.15
C GLU A 18 11.77 -1.36 -6.22
N PHE A 19 11.29 -2.44 -6.83
CA PHE A 19 11.96 -3.13 -7.93
C PHE A 19 11.25 -2.84 -9.26
N VAL A 20 11.98 -3.00 -10.37
CA VAL A 20 11.46 -2.80 -11.74
C VAL A 20 11.74 -3.99 -12.67
N ALA A 21 12.12 -5.14 -12.13
CA ALA A 21 12.47 -6.34 -12.91
C ALA A 21 11.38 -6.76 -13.91
N HIS A 22 10.10 -6.52 -13.58
CA HIS A 22 8.96 -6.80 -14.47
C HIS A 22 8.07 -5.57 -14.73
N SER A 23 8.66 -4.37 -14.68
CA SER A 23 7.98 -3.09 -14.89
C SER A 23 8.60 -2.32 -16.06
N TRP A 24 7.83 -1.44 -16.71
CA TRP A 24 8.28 -0.62 -17.84
C TRP A 24 9.10 0.61 -17.42
N TYR A 25 10.16 0.36 -16.66
CA TYR A 25 11.09 1.38 -16.16
C TYR A 25 12.54 0.97 -16.39
N GLU A 26 13.42 1.95 -16.40
CA GLU A 26 14.86 1.77 -16.39
C GLU A 26 15.43 2.30 -15.07
N TYR A 27 16.29 1.51 -14.43
CA TYR A 27 17.11 1.93 -13.30
C TYR A 27 18.57 1.98 -13.73
N GLU A 28 19.33 2.98 -13.28
CA GLU A 28 20.76 3.14 -13.61
C GLU A 28 21.59 1.91 -13.18
N ASP A 29 21.31 1.36 -12.00
CA ASP A 29 21.98 0.16 -11.46
C ASP A 29 21.45 -1.17 -12.03
N GLY A 30 20.53 -1.10 -13.00
CA GLY A 30 19.94 -2.24 -13.68
C GLY A 30 18.64 -2.73 -13.06
N LYS A 31 17.87 -3.50 -13.86
CA LYS A 31 16.47 -3.84 -13.56
C LYS A 31 16.26 -4.74 -12.34
N GLU A 32 17.31 -5.42 -11.88
CA GLU A 32 17.26 -6.31 -10.71
C GLU A 32 17.52 -5.56 -9.39
N ALA A 33 17.94 -4.30 -9.44
CA ALA A 33 18.19 -3.49 -8.26
C ALA A 33 16.87 -3.11 -7.55
N GLY A 34 16.88 -3.19 -6.22
CA GLY A 34 15.84 -2.65 -5.36
C GLY A 34 16.28 -1.30 -4.80
N LEU A 35 15.52 -0.25 -5.07
CA LEU A 35 15.84 1.10 -4.60
C LEU A 35 14.93 1.50 -3.45
N HIS A 36 15.53 2.03 -2.37
CA HIS A 36 14.76 2.72 -1.34
C HIS A 36 14.20 4.03 -1.94
N PRO A 37 12.96 4.45 -1.64
CA PRO A 37 12.33 5.58 -2.33
C PRO A 37 13.05 6.94 -2.24
N TRP A 38 13.93 7.19 -1.27
CA TRP A 38 14.75 8.41 -1.31
C TRP A 38 15.74 8.45 -2.48
N ASP A 39 16.19 7.28 -2.91
CA ASP A 39 17.11 7.08 -4.01
C ASP A 39 16.38 6.44 -5.21
N GLY A 40 15.05 6.38 -5.15
CA GLY A 40 14.22 5.79 -6.19
C GLY A 40 14.23 6.63 -7.47
N GLU A 41 14.18 5.93 -8.60
CA GLU A 41 14.22 6.48 -9.95
C GLU A 41 12.88 6.27 -10.66
N THR A 42 12.53 7.15 -11.59
CA THR A 42 11.31 7.03 -12.39
C THR A 42 11.62 7.38 -13.85
N SER A 43 12.44 6.55 -14.50
CA SER A 43 12.72 6.63 -15.94
C SER A 43 11.84 5.63 -16.68
N PHE A 44 10.98 6.10 -17.58
CA PHE A 44 10.08 5.22 -18.33
C PHE A 44 10.81 4.56 -19.49
N ASP A 45 10.66 3.25 -19.62
CA ASP A 45 11.14 2.52 -20.79
C ASP A 45 10.15 1.42 -21.18
N TYR A 46 9.18 1.76 -22.02
CA TYR A 46 8.18 0.79 -22.48
C TYR A 46 8.78 -0.23 -23.45
N LYS A 47 9.55 0.23 -24.44
CA LYS A 47 10.02 -0.63 -25.54
C LYS A 47 11.24 -1.45 -25.18
N GLY A 48 12.22 -0.87 -24.48
CA GLY A 48 13.40 -1.59 -24.01
C GLY A 48 13.07 -2.61 -22.93
N ARG A 49 11.93 -2.45 -22.24
CA ARG A 49 11.39 -3.42 -21.27
C ARG A 49 10.28 -4.32 -21.82
N GLY A 50 10.27 -4.59 -23.12
CA GLY A 50 9.41 -5.64 -23.71
C GLY A 50 7.93 -5.25 -23.93
N GLY A 51 7.58 -3.97 -23.83
CA GLY A 51 6.23 -3.46 -24.07
C GLY A 51 5.73 -3.73 -25.49
N PRO A 52 4.59 -4.43 -25.67
CA PRO A 52 4.13 -4.87 -26.99
C PRO A 52 3.65 -3.71 -27.88
N ASP A 53 3.71 -3.89 -29.20
CA ASP A 53 3.08 -3.00 -30.16
C ASP A 53 1.57 -3.13 -30.15
N THR A 54 0.86 -2.02 -30.31
CA THR A 54 -0.60 -2.02 -30.43
C THR A 54 -1.02 -2.30 -31.88
N PRO A 55 -2.05 -3.15 -32.11
CA PRO A 55 -2.82 -3.90 -31.11
C PRO A 55 -2.13 -5.23 -30.74
N TYR A 56 -2.20 -5.59 -29.46
CA TYR A 56 -1.72 -6.88 -28.95
C TYR A 56 -2.85 -7.69 -28.33
N LYS A 57 -2.62 -9.00 -28.16
CA LYS A 57 -3.59 -9.92 -27.52
C LYS A 57 -3.11 -10.45 -26.17
N GLN A 58 -1.81 -10.44 -25.92
CA GLN A 58 -1.16 -10.94 -24.71
C GLN A 58 0.03 -10.03 -24.39
N LEU A 59 0.37 -9.90 -23.12
CA LEU A 59 1.59 -9.25 -22.66
C LEU A 59 2.77 -10.25 -22.73
N ASN A 60 3.99 -9.73 -22.86
CA ASN A 60 5.19 -10.51 -22.59
C ASN A 60 5.47 -10.45 -21.08
N VAL A 61 5.23 -11.55 -20.37
CA VAL A 61 5.38 -11.60 -18.90
C VAL A 61 6.79 -11.98 -18.44
N GLU A 62 7.70 -12.26 -19.37
CA GLU A 62 9.11 -12.63 -19.08
C GLU A 62 10.02 -11.41 -18.85
N ASP A 63 9.52 -10.18 -19.07
CA ASP A 63 10.22 -8.92 -18.78
C ASP A 63 9.21 -7.88 -18.25
N GLY A 64 9.24 -6.63 -18.71
CA GLY A 64 8.27 -5.62 -18.29
C GLY A 64 6.85 -5.92 -18.78
N TYR A 65 5.90 -6.01 -17.85
CA TYR A 65 4.48 -6.20 -18.17
C TYR A 65 3.52 -5.24 -17.45
N SER A 66 4.05 -4.26 -16.72
CA SER A 66 3.23 -3.29 -15.97
C SER A 66 3.89 -1.92 -15.87
N TRP A 67 3.06 -0.88 -15.76
CA TRP A 67 3.49 0.47 -15.35
C TRP A 67 3.58 0.62 -13.83
N LEU A 68 3.25 -0.41 -13.05
CA LEU A 68 3.50 -0.38 -11.61
C LEU A 68 4.89 -0.91 -11.32
N LYS A 69 5.61 -0.24 -10.41
CA LYS A 69 6.79 -0.79 -9.74
C LYS A 69 6.39 -1.93 -8.78
N SER A 70 7.38 -2.67 -8.29
CA SER A 70 7.21 -3.82 -7.39
C SER A 70 7.79 -3.54 -6.00
N PRO A 71 7.04 -2.89 -5.09
CA PRO A 71 7.53 -2.63 -3.73
C PRO A 71 7.59 -3.93 -2.90
N ARG A 72 8.61 -4.04 -2.07
CA ARG A 72 8.83 -5.14 -1.11
C ARG A 72 9.26 -4.55 0.23
N TRP A 73 8.92 -5.25 1.31
CA TRP A 73 9.40 -4.93 2.66
C TRP A 73 10.37 -6.01 3.10
N LYS A 74 11.65 -5.67 3.25
CA LYS A 74 12.74 -6.64 3.55
C LYS A 74 12.76 -7.83 2.57
N GLY A 75 12.52 -7.54 1.29
CA GLY A 75 12.44 -8.57 0.23
C GLY A 75 11.13 -9.37 0.20
N HIS A 76 10.17 -9.11 1.10
CA HIS A 76 8.89 -9.80 1.12
C HIS A 76 7.81 -9.04 0.34
N ALA A 77 7.03 -9.76 -0.46
CA ALA A 77 5.78 -9.26 -1.01
C ALA A 77 4.73 -9.10 0.11
N MET A 78 4.09 -7.94 0.15
CA MET A 78 3.15 -7.58 1.23
C MET A 78 1.76 -7.26 0.67
N GLU A 79 0.72 -7.64 1.42
CA GLU A 79 -0.64 -7.13 1.22
C GLU A 79 -0.88 -5.93 2.15
N VAL A 80 -1.42 -4.84 1.62
CA VAL A 80 -1.83 -3.66 2.38
C VAL A 80 -3.33 -3.38 2.21
N GLY A 81 -3.91 -2.63 3.16
CA GLY A 81 -5.31 -2.22 3.10
C GLY A 81 -6.11 -2.60 4.34
N PRO A 82 -7.45 -2.55 4.25
CA PRO A 82 -8.31 -2.77 5.42
C PRO A 82 -8.07 -4.12 6.11
N LEU A 83 -7.83 -5.20 5.35
CA LEU A 83 -7.53 -6.50 5.94
C LEU A 83 -6.23 -6.47 6.75
N ALA A 84 -5.15 -5.91 6.19
CA ALA A 84 -3.87 -5.80 6.88
C ALA A 84 -4.00 -5.02 8.20
N ARG A 85 -4.70 -3.88 8.18
CA ARG A 85 -4.92 -3.06 9.38
C ARG A 85 -5.78 -3.75 10.43
N VAL A 86 -6.89 -4.38 10.03
CA VAL A 86 -7.74 -5.15 10.94
C VAL A 86 -6.96 -6.29 11.58
N LEU A 87 -6.14 -7.03 10.82
CA LEU A 87 -5.29 -8.09 11.35
C LEU A 87 -4.23 -7.56 12.31
N LEU A 88 -3.59 -6.43 12.01
CA LEU A 88 -2.60 -5.80 12.89
C LEU A 88 -3.23 -5.33 14.21
N LEU A 89 -4.37 -4.65 14.16
CA LEU A 89 -5.11 -4.21 15.35
C LEU A 89 -5.57 -5.41 16.19
N TYR A 90 -6.08 -6.46 15.54
CA TYR A 90 -6.48 -7.70 16.19
C TYR A 90 -5.29 -8.38 16.91
N ALA A 91 -4.15 -8.48 16.23
CA ALA A 91 -2.92 -9.05 16.77
C ALA A 91 -2.40 -8.26 17.97
N ARG A 92 -2.38 -6.92 17.87
CA ARG A 92 -1.96 -6.01 18.96
C ARG A 92 -2.91 -5.97 20.15
N GLY A 93 -4.10 -6.54 20.03
CA GLY A 93 -5.05 -6.63 21.13
C GLY A 93 -5.99 -5.45 21.28
N ASP A 94 -6.23 -4.71 20.20
CA ASP A 94 -7.26 -3.67 20.20
C ASP A 94 -8.64 -4.28 20.50
N GLU A 95 -9.24 -3.89 21.62
CA GLU A 95 -10.47 -4.51 22.13
C GLU A 95 -11.66 -4.32 21.19
N ALA A 96 -11.82 -3.12 20.64
CA ALA A 96 -12.92 -2.80 19.72
C ALA A 96 -12.82 -3.62 18.43
N THR A 97 -11.61 -3.73 17.88
CA THR A 97 -11.35 -4.55 16.69
C THR A 97 -11.58 -6.03 16.98
N ARG A 98 -11.06 -6.56 18.10
CA ARG A 98 -11.28 -7.96 18.49
C ARG A 98 -12.76 -8.28 18.64
N GLN A 99 -13.51 -7.43 19.32
CA GLN A 99 -14.95 -7.61 19.50
C GLN A 99 -15.70 -7.63 18.15
N LEU A 100 -15.38 -6.71 17.24
CA LEU A 100 -16.01 -6.65 15.92
C LEU A 100 -15.66 -7.87 15.06
N VAL A 101 -14.39 -8.27 15.03
CA VAL A 101 -13.94 -9.46 14.29
C VAL A 101 -14.57 -10.72 14.86
N ASP A 102 -14.47 -10.95 16.17
CA ASP A 102 -14.95 -12.18 16.81
C ASP A 102 -16.49 -12.31 16.70
N SER A 103 -17.23 -11.20 16.82
CA SER A 103 -18.68 -11.21 16.61
C SER A 103 -19.08 -11.48 15.16
N THR A 104 -18.34 -10.93 14.19
CA THR A 104 -18.55 -11.20 12.76
C THR A 104 -18.31 -12.67 12.45
N LEU A 105 -17.18 -13.22 12.92
CA LEU A 105 -16.84 -14.64 12.73
C LEU A 105 -17.87 -15.56 13.38
N THR A 106 -18.28 -15.27 14.61
CA THR A 106 -19.33 -16.03 15.32
C THR A 106 -20.65 -16.00 14.56
N THR A 107 -21.06 -14.83 14.06
CA THR A 107 -22.31 -14.67 13.30
C THR A 107 -22.31 -15.47 12.01
N LEU A 108 -21.15 -15.55 11.34
CA LEU A 108 -20.97 -16.30 10.10
C LEU A 108 -20.70 -17.80 10.35
N GLY A 109 -20.55 -18.23 11.60
CA GLY A 109 -20.13 -19.61 11.93
C GLY A 109 -18.74 -19.95 11.38
N ALA A 110 -17.86 -18.95 11.24
CA ALA A 110 -16.55 -19.06 10.62
C ALA A 110 -15.42 -18.97 11.66
N ASP A 111 -14.28 -19.58 11.37
CA ASP A 111 -13.07 -19.43 12.17
C ASP A 111 -12.20 -18.25 11.69
N LYS A 112 -11.11 -17.97 12.41
CA LYS A 112 -10.20 -16.87 12.07
C LYS A 112 -9.50 -17.05 10.72
N ARG A 113 -9.40 -18.28 10.18
CA ARG A 113 -8.77 -18.52 8.87
C ARG A 113 -9.58 -17.89 7.75
N ALA A 114 -10.89 -17.74 7.92
CA ALA A 114 -11.78 -17.09 6.96
C ALA A 114 -11.44 -15.61 6.70
N LEU A 115 -10.73 -14.92 7.61
CA LEU A 115 -10.27 -13.55 7.40
C LEU A 115 -9.26 -13.43 6.25
N PHE A 116 -8.46 -14.47 6.02
CA PHE A 116 -7.45 -14.50 4.97
C PHE A 116 -8.09 -14.97 3.65
N SER A 117 -9.03 -14.16 3.14
CA SER A 117 -9.81 -14.45 1.94
C SER A 117 -10.37 -13.18 1.30
N THR A 118 -10.87 -13.29 0.07
CA THR A 118 -11.64 -12.25 -0.64
C THR A 118 -12.86 -11.75 0.16
N LEU A 119 -13.55 -12.66 0.85
CA LEU A 119 -14.64 -12.29 1.75
C LEU A 119 -14.12 -11.55 2.98
N GLY A 120 -13.01 -12.02 3.57
CA GLY A 120 -12.36 -11.40 4.71
C GLY A 120 -11.90 -9.97 4.44
N ARG A 121 -11.31 -9.70 3.27
CA ARG A 121 -10.98 -8.33 2.81
C ARG A 121 -12.22 -7.44 2.72
N THR A 122 -13.31 -7.99 2.19
CA THR A 122 -14.57 -7.26 2.04
C THR A 122 -15.17 -6.92 3.41
N ALA A 123 -15.21 -7.89 4.33
CA ALA A 123 -15.65 -7.67 5.71
C ALA A 123 -14.76 -6.65 6.43
N ALA A 124 -13.44 -6.78 6.33
CA ALA A 124 -12.48 -5.88 6.99
C ALA A 124 -12.71 -4.40 6.63
N ARG A 125 -13.02 -4.11 5.36
CA ARG A 125 -13.39 -2.74 4.92
C ARG A 125 -14.61 -2.19 5.66
N THR A 126 -15.63 -3.01 5.89
CA THR A 126 -16.83 -2.62 6.65
C THR A 126 -16.53 -2.46 8.14
N LEU A 127 -15.75 -3.38 8.73
CA LEU A 127 -15.38 -3.32 10.15
C LEU A 127 -14.56 -2.06 10.46
N GLU A 128 -13.56 -1.78 9.62
CA GLU A 128 -12.77 -0.56 9.72
C GLU A 128 -13.62 0.70 9.60
N THR A 129 -14.59 0.72 8.67
CA THR A 129 -15.50 1.85 8.53
C THR A 129 -16.24 2.14 9.84
N LYS A 130 -16.69 1.09 10.55
CA LYS A 130 -17.32 1.23 11.87
C LYS A 130 -16.35 1.80 12.91
N LEU A 131 -15.13 1.27 12.98
CA LEU A 131 -14.10 1.74 13.91
C LEU A 131 -13.78 3.22 13.69
N ILE A 132 -13.59 3.65 12.44
CA ILE A 132 -13.32 5.05 12.10
C ILE A 132 -14.52 5.92 12.43
N ALA A 133 -15.74 5.49 12.09
CA ALA A 133 -16.95 6.25 12.38
C ALA A 133 -17.11 6.54 13.88
N ASP A 134 -16.79 5.58 14.74
CA ASP A 134 -16.82 5.77 16.20
C ASP A 134 -15.74 6.77 16.67
N LYS A 135 -14.56 6.76 16.06
CA LYS A 135 -13.47 7.69 16.41
C LYS A 135 -13.73 9.13 15.94
N MET A 136 -14.54 9.34 14.90
CA MET A 136 -14.84 10.68 14.40
C MET A 136 -15.43 11.60 15.48
N GLN A 137 -16.33 11.08 16.33
CA GLN A 137 -16.89 11.88 17.42
C GLN A 137 -15.82 12.27 18.44
N THR A 138 -14.92 11.35 18.79
CA THR A 138 -13.80 11.65 19.70
C THR A 138 -12.91 12.77 19.17
N TRP A 139 -12.62 12.79 17.86
CA TRP A 139 -11.83 13.86 17.25
C TRP A 139 -12.57 15.19 17.25
N MET A 140 -13.88 15.18 16.95
CA MET A 140 -14.71 16.38 16.99
C MET A 140 -14.81 16.96 18.41
N ASP A 141 -14.97 16.11 19.41
CA ASP A 141 -15.02 16.52 20.81
C ASP A 141 -13.67 17.11 21.25
N SER A 142 -12.56 16.49 20.85
CA SER A 142 -11.20 16.98 21.14
C SER A 142 -10.94 18.34 20.48
N LEU A 143 -11.34 18.52 19.23
CA LEU A 143 -11.26 19.80 18.52
C LEU A 143 -12.08 20.87 19.25
N THR A 144 -13.33 20.55 19.59
CA THR A 144 -14.24 21.47 20.29
C THR A 144 -13.71 21.86 21.68
N ALA A 145 -13.15 20.90 22.42
CA ALA A 145 -12.53 21.14 23.72
C ALA A 145 -11.32 22.09 23.61
N ASN A 146 -10.45 21.88 22.63
CA ASN A 146 -9.30 22.76 22.38
C ASN A 146 -9.73 24.20 22.09
N ILE A 147 -10.76 24.38 21.25
CA ILE A 147 -11.32 25.70 20.94
C ILE A 147 -11.92 26.35 22.20
N LYS A 148 -12.69 25.60 23.00
CA LYS A 148 -13.28 26.08 24.27
C LYS A 148 -12.22 26.49 25.29
N ALA A 149 -11.06 25.82 25.29
CA ALA A 149 -9.91 26.16 26.12
C ALA A 149 -9.13 27.39 25.61
N GLY A 150 -9.57 28.02 24.51
CA GLY A 150 -8.94 29.20 23.92
C GLY A 150 -7.83 28.90 22.91
N ASN A 151 -7.58 27.63 22.59
CA ASN A 151 -6.60 27.27 21.57
C ASN A 151 -7.24 27.22 20.18
N THR A 152 -7.01 28.27 19.39
CA THR A 152 -7.52 28.42 18.02
C THR A 152 -6.41 28.43 16.97
N ARG A 153 -5.16 28.10 17.33
CA ARG A 153 -4.03 28.08 16.40
C ARG A 153 -4.17 26.94 15.40
N THR A 154 -4.17 27.24 14.11
CA THR A 154 -4.31 26.27 13.01
C THR A 154 -3.12 26.23 12.06
N PHE A 155 -2.15 27.13 12.21
CA PHE A 155 -1.00 27.26 11.33
C PHE A 155 0.29 27.48 12.13
N ASN A 156 1.39 26.88 11.66
CA ASN A 156 2.73 27.08 12.18
C ASN A 156 3.64 27.67 11.10
N GLU A 157 3.90 28.96 11.24
CA GLU A 157 4.61 29.83 10.31
C GLU A 157 6.14 29.79 10.42
N ARG A 158 6.68 29.12 11.45
CA ARG A 158 8.13 29.16 11.81
C ARG A 158 9.08 28.82 10.66
N GLN A 159 8.67 27.91 9.77
CA GLN A 159 9.45 27.48 8.62
C GLN A 159 8.65 27.62 7.32
N TRP A 160 7.79 28.64 7.23
CA TRP A 160 7.01 28.89 6.02
C TRP A 160 7.87 29.39 4.86
N ASP A 161 8.79 30.32 5.14
CA ASP A 161 9.67 30.91 4.12
C ASP A 161 10.83 29.95 3.79
N PRO A 162 11.07 29.58 2.51
CA PRO A 162 12.18 28.69 2.13
C PRO A 162 13.57 29.19 2.53
N SER A 163 13.76 30.49 2.74
CA SER A 163 15.00 31.05 3.27
C SER A 163 15.33 30.58 4.69
N SER A 164 14.34 30.08 5.44
CA SER A 164 14.51 29.53 6.79
C SER A 164 14.85 28.03 6.80
N TRP A 165 14.81 27.36 5.65
CA TRP A 165 15.02 25.93 5.56
C TRP A 165 16.52 25.59 5.58
N PRO A 166 16.90 24.38 6.04
CA PRO A 166 18.25 23.87 5.77
C PRO A 166 18.49 23.79 4.25
N LYS A 167 19.77 23.88 3.85
CA LYS A 167 20.16 23.78 2.42
C LYS A 167 19.78 22.42 1.81
N GLU A 168 19.78 21.37 2.62
CA GLU A 168 19.41 20.01 2.23
C GLU A 168 18.61 19.34 3.35
N ALA A 169 17.57 18.58 3.00
CA ALA A 169 16.76 17.80 3.92
C ALA A 169 16.12 16.59 3.22
N LYS A 170 16.01 15.46 3.93
CA LYS A 170 15.21 14.29 3.52
C LYS A 170 14.04 14.08 4.47
N GLY A 171 12.83 13.91 3.92
CA GLY A 171 11.60 13.68 4.66
C GLY A 171 10.84 12.45 4.17
N VAL A 172 10.08 11.84 5.06
CA VAL A 172 9.06 10.85 4.73
C VAL A 172 7.76 11.25 5.43
N GLY A 173 6.68 11.39 4.66
CA GLY A 173 5.33 11.56 5.15
C GLY A 173 4.54 10.30 4.84
N PHE A 174 3.87 9.73 5.84
CA PHE A 174 3.11 8.50 5.65
C PHE A 174 1.70 8.63 6.20
N MET A 175 0.80 7.81 5.66
CA MET A 175 -0.56 7.68 6.13
C MET A 175 -1.11 6.29 5.81
N GLU A 176 -2.13 5.88 6.54
CA GLU A 176 -3.00 4.79 6.12
C GLU A 176 -4.11 5.39 5.23
N ALA A 177 -3.92 5.29 3.92
CA ALA A 177 -4.97 5.60 2.96
C ALA A 177 -6.05 4.50 2.98
N PRO A 178 -7.27 4.74 2.44
CA PRO A 178 -8.33 3.73 2.45
C PRO A 178 -7.88 2.36 1.92
N ARG A 179 -6.97 2.35 0.93
CA ARG A 179 -6.45 1.15 0.27
C ARG A 179 -5.21 0.53 0.93
N GLY A 180 -4.59 1.19 1.91
CA GLY A 180 -3.40 0.68 2.61
C GLY A 180 -2.38 1.75 2.99
N GLY A 181 -1.18 1.30 3.38
CA GLY A 181 -0.05 2.17 3.70
C GLY A 181 0.43 2.96 2.48
N LEU A 182 0.46 4.29 2.61
CA LEU A 182 0.94 5.26 1.64
C LEU A 182 2.13 6.00 2.25
N ALA A 183 3.23 6.12 1.50
CA ALA A 183 4.38 6.92 1.91
C ALA A 183 4.88 7.79 0.76
N HIS A 184 5.11 9.07 1.06
CA HIS A 184 5.75 10.04 0.19
C HIS A 184 7.14 10.35 0.74
N TYR A 185 8.15 10.14 -0.09
CA TYR A 185 9.55 10.39 0.21
C TYR A 185 10.01 11.60 -0.58
N ILE A 186 10.58 12.57 0.12
CA ILE A 186 11.01 13.83 -0.46
C ILE A 186 12.47 14.11 -0.09
N VAL A 187 13.25 14.51 -1.09
CA VAL A 187 14.58 15.09 -0.92
C VAL A 187 14.48 16.54 -1.37
N ILE A 188 14.82 17.48 -0.48
CA ILE A 188 14.82 18.91 -0.74
C ILE A 188 16.28 19.38 -0.78
N LYS A 189 16.64 20.11 -1.83
CA LYS A 189 17.97 20.72 -1.98
C LYS A 189 17.83 22.13 -2.54
N ASN A 190 18.53 23.09 -1.93
CA ASN A 190 18.52 24.50 -2.35
C ASN A 190 17.11 25.06 -2.59
N GLN A 191 16.20 24.81 -1.62
CA GLN A 191 14.79 25.25 -1.66
C GLN A 191 13.95 24.67 -2.80
N LYS A 192 14.41 23.60 -3.44
CA LYS A 192 13.71 22.86 -4.50
C LYS A 192 13.58 21.39 -4.13
N ILE A 193 12.57 20.75 -4.70
CA ILE A 193 12.42 19.30 -4.65
C ILE A 193 13.46 18.70 -5.58
N GLU A 194 14.40 17.95 -5.03
CA GLU A 194 15.42 17.23 -5.78
C GLU A 194 14.89 15.87 -6.24
N ASN A 195 14.28 15.11 -5.33
CA ASN A 195 13.62 13.83 -5.63
C ASN A 195 12.28 13.75 -4.88
N TYR A 196 11.28 13.14 -5.51
CA TYR A 196 9.99 12.86 -4.92
C TYR A 196 9.48 11.51 -5.39
N GLN A 197 9.36 10.56 -4.48
CA GLN A 197 8.87 9.22 -4.76
C GLN A 197 7.66 8.90 -3.88
N ALA A 198 6.66 8.28 -4.48
CA ALA A 198 5.45 7.86 -3.77
C ALA A 198 5.31 6.34 -3.90
N VAL A 199 5.28 5.66 -2.75
CA VAL A 199 4.94 4.23 -2.69
C VAL A 199 3.50 4.13 -2.21
N VAL A 200 2.61 3.83 -3.15
CA VAL A 200 1.15 3.95 -3.00
C VAL A 200 0.54 2.56 -2.72
N PRO A 201 -0.60 2.44 -2.02
CA PRO A 201 -1.13 1.13 -1.62
C PRO A 201 -1.41 0.17 -2.78
N SER A 202 -1.93 0.67 -3.90
CA SER A 202 -2.15 -0.17 -5.07
C SER A 202 -0.85 -0.62 -5.72
N THR A 203 0.25 0.14 -5.57
CA THR A 203 1.58 -0.28 -6.03
C THR A 203 2.03 -1.53 -5.28
N TRP A 204 1.78 -1.61 -3.96
CA TRP A 204 2.00 -2.83 -3.17
C TRP A 204 1.18 -4.00 -3.65
N ASN A 205 -0.14 -3.80 -3.76
CA ASN A 205 -1.03 -4.92 -3.99
C ASN A 205 -1.02 -5.41 -5.45
N ALA A 206 -0.91 -4.49 -6.42
CA ALA A 206 -0.99 -4.77 -7.85
C ALA A 206 0.36 -4.75 -8.57
N GLY A 207 1.45 -4.47 -7.83
CA GLY A 207 2.81 -4.51 -8.38
C GLY A 207 3.14 -5.86 -9.01
N PRO A 208 3.92 -5.90 -10.09
CA PRO A 208 4.28 -7.14 -10.76
C PRO A 208 5.28 -7.95 -9.93
N ARG A 209 5.80 -9.01 -10.54
CA ARG A 209 6.86 -9.83 -9.96
C ARG A 209 8.15 -9.03 -9.75
N ASP A 210 8.92 -9.45 -8.76
CA ASP A 210 10.26 -8.91 -8.45
C ASP A 210 11.36 -9.78 -9.11
N PRO A 211 12.66 -9.51 -8.87
CA PRO A 211 13.77 -10.34 -9.37
C PRO A 211 13.68 -11.82 -9.00
N GLU A 212 13.09 -12.13 -7.84
CA GLU A 212 12.94 -13.49 -7.32
C GLU A 212 11.65 -14.15 -7.83
N ASN A 213 10.96 -13.51 -8.78
CA ASN A 213 9.72 -13.96 -9.38
C ASN A 213 8.55 -14.07 -8.36
N GLN A 214 8.65 -13.39 -7.21
CA GLN A 214 7.60 -13.40 -6.19
C GLN A 214 6.40 -12.56 -6.68
N PRO A 215 5.17 -13.12 -6.71
CA PRO A 215 3.99 -12.39 -7.14
C PRO A 215 3.57 -11.31 -6.14
N GLY A 216 2.96 -10.24 -6.64
CA GLY A 216 2.25 -9.27 -5.81
C GLY A 216 0.94 -9.85 -5.24
N ALA A 217 0.28 -9.09 -4.35
CA ALA A 217 -0.90 -9.58 -3.63
C ALA A 217 -2.07 -9.96 -4.56
N TYR A 218 -2.29 -9.23 -5.65
CA TYR A 218 -3.36 -9.52 -6.62
C TYR A 218 -3.13 -10.86 -7.32
N GLU A 219 -1.93 -11.06 -7.84
CA GLU A 219 -1.56 -12.29 -8.53
C GLU A 219 -1.63 -13.49 -7.57
N ALA A 220 -1.05 -13.35 -6.37
CA ALA A 220 -1.09 -14.39 -5.34
C ALA A 220 -2.52 -14.75 -4.93
N ALA A 221 -3.41 -13.75 -4.78
CA ALA A 221 -4.81 -14.00 -4.44
C ALA A 221 -5.59 -14.67 -5.57
N LEU A 222 -5.30 -14.36 -6.84
CA LEU A 222 -5.91 -15.06 -7.98
C LEU A 222 -5.38 -16.48 -8.17
N GLN A 223 -4.17 -16.78 -7.69
CA GLN A 223 -3.60 -18.13 -7.66
C GLN A 223 -4.17 -18.97 -6.50
N ASP A 224 -4.73 -18.34 -5.48
CA ASP A 224 -5.26 -19.01 -4.27
C ASP A 224 -6.66 -19.59 -4.50
N ASN A 225 -6.70 -20.86 -4.90
CA ASN A 225 -7.93 -21.69 -4.94
C ASN A 225 -9.09 -21.06 -5.73
N HIS A 226 -8.77 -20.48 -6.88
CA HIS A 226 -9.74 -19.92 -7.81
C HIS A 226 -10.13 -20.92 -8.91
N GLU A 227 -11.43 -21.08 -9.14
CA GLU A 227 -11.99 -21.80 -10.28
C GLU A 227 -12.90 -20.87 -11.08
N LEU A 228 -12.79 -20.90 -12.40
CA LEU A 228 -13.68 -20.14 -13.29
C LEU A 228 -14.82 -21.05 -13.75
N HIS A 229 -16.06 -20.68 -13.43
CA HIS A 229 -17.22 -21.40 -13.94
C HIS A 229 -17.37 -21.22 -15.47
N ASP A 230 -17.29 -19.97 -15.95
CA ASP A 230 -17.26 -19.62 -17.37
C ASP A 230 -16.10 -18.65 -17.64
N PRO A 231 -15.03 -19.08 -18.34
CA PRO A 231 -13.90 -18.21 -18.67
C PRO A 231 -14.27 -16.95 -19.49
N LYS A 232 -15.44 -16.92 -20.13
CA LYS A 232 -15.94 -15.74 -20.86
C LYS A 232 -16.64 -14.73 -19.94
N GLN A 233 -16.95 -15.13 -18.70
CA GLN A 233 -17.62 -14.32 -17.68
C GLN A 233 -16.80 -14.37 -16.38
N PRO A 234 -15.66 -13.64 -16.29
CA PRO A 234 -14.65 -13.82 -15.24
C PRO A 234 -15.06 -13.21 -13.89
N VAL A 235 -16.27 -13.48 -13.41
CA VAL A 235 -16.83 -12.88 -12.19
C VAL A 235 -16.03 -13.23 -10.94
N GLU A 236 -15.41 -14.40 -10.90
CA GLU A 236 -14.56 -14.85 -9.80
C GLU A 236 -13.26 -14.02 -9.73
N ILE A 237 -12.66 -13.69 -10.87
CA ILE A 237 -11.52 -12.75 -10.95
C ILE A 237 -11.96 -11.37 -10.46
N LEU A 238 -13.11 -10.87 -10.95
CA LEU A 238 -13.62 -9.55 -10.57
C LEU A 238 -13.88 -9.46 -9.06
N ARG A 239 -14.45 -10.50 -8.44
CA ARG A 239 -14.71 -10.53 -6.99
C ARG A 239 -13.42 -10.36 -6.19
N THR A 240 -12.38 -11.11 -6.53
CA THR A 240 -11.11 -11.03 -5.80
C THR A 240 -10.42 -9.70 -6.04
N ILE A 241 -10.26 -9.27 -7.30
CA ILE A 241 -9.61 -8.00 -7.61
C ILE A 241 -10.35 -6.82 -6.99
N HIS A 242 -11.68 -6.75 -7.11
CA HIS A 242 -12.47 -5.67 -6.48
C HIS A 242 -12.44 -5.72 -4.96
N SER A 243 -12.20 -6.87 -4.33
CA SER A 243 -12.07 -6.95 -2.86
C SER A 243 -10.88 -6.17 -2.31
N PHE A 244 -9.86 -5.91 -3.14
CA PHE A 244 -8.74 -5.03 -2.81
C PHE A 244 -9.01 -3.54 -3.06
N ASP A 245 -10.13 -3.20 -3.72
CA ASP A 245 -10.47 -1.84 -4.14
C ASP A 245 -9.34 -1.18 -4.97
N PRO A 246 -9.06 -1.64 -6.21
CA PRO A 246 -7.95 -1.15 -7.02
C PRO A 246 -8.08 0.33 -7.38
N CYS A 247 -6.98 1.07 -7.33
CA CYS A 247 -6.85 2.43 -7.87
C CYS A 247 -5.53 2.52 -8.64
N LEU A 248 -5.61 2.71 -9.96
CA LEU A 248 -4.48 2.65 -10.90
C LEU A 248 -4.19 3.99 -11.60
N ALA A 249 -4.73 5.09 -11.05
CA ALA A 249 -4.55 6.44 -11.56
C ALA A 249 -3.15 7.00 -11.25
#